data_AF-A0A661S498-F1
#
_entry.id   AF-A0A661S498-F1
#
_cell.length_a   1.000
_cell.length_b   1.000
_cell.length_c   1.000
_cell.angle_alpha   90.00
_cell.angle_beta   90.00
_cell.angle_gamma   90.00
#
_symmetry.space_group_name_H-M   'P 1'
#
loop_
_entity.id
_entity.type
_entity.pdbx_description
1 polymer ?
#
loop_
_entity_poly.entity_id
_entity_poly.type
_entity_poly.pdbx_seq_one_letter_code
_entity_poly.pdbx_strand_id
1 'polypeptide(L)'
;GVIAIGPFGCMPNRISEAILNEAMNREAKLATDPENEQLRTTLANIEDLPFLAIESDGSPFPQLINAKLETFCLRAERLHQEMLAVRS
;
A
#
# COMPACT_ATOMS: atom_id res chain seq x y z
N GLY A 1 -4.19 3.66 0.70
CA GLY A 1 -2.85 3.07 0.53
C GLY A 1 -1.86 3.78 1.43
N VAL A 2 -0.64 3.26 1.54
CA VAL A 2 0.45 3.84 2.35
C VAL A 2 1.66 4.09 1.45
N ILE A 3 2.24 5.29 1.53
CA ILE A 3 3.55 5.58 0.91
C ILE A 3 4.54 5.88 2.03
N ALA A 4 5.62 5.10 2.10
CA ALA A 4 6.75 5.36 2.98
C ALA A 4 7.84 6.08 2.18
N ILE A 5 8.24 7.28 2.63
CA ILE A 5 9.29 8.08 2.00
C ILE A 5 10.40 8.29 3.01
N GLY A 6 11.60 7.81 2.69
CA GLY A 6 12.79 7.95 3.54
C GLY A 6 13.96 8.57 2.79
N PRO A 7 14.95 9.15 3.49
CA PRO A 7 16.17 9.58 2.82
C PRO A 7 16.96 8.37 2.29
N PHE A 8 17.74 8.56 1.25
CA PHE A 8 18.62 7.54 0.71
C PHE A 8 19.53 6.95 1.79
N GLY A 9 19.65 5.62 1.82
CA GLY A 9 20.49 4.92 2.80
C GLY A 9 19.92 4.85 4.23
N CYS A 10 18.66 5.22 4.45
CA CYS A 10 17.99 5.11 5.74
C CYS A 10 17.68 3.64 6.09
N MET A 11 18.57 2.98 6.83
CA MET A 11 18.38 1.60 7.31
C MET A 11 17.04 1.36 8.04
N PRO A 12 16.57 2.24 8.95
CA PRO A 12 15.24 2.09 9.54
C PRO A 12 14.11 2.06 8.51
N ASN A 13 14.19 2.85 7.44
CA ASN A 13 13.18 2.85 6.38
C ASN A 13 13.19 1.54 5.60
N ARG A 14 14.39 0.99 5.30
CA ARG A 14 14.53 -0.32 4.63
C ARG A 14 13.98 -1.48 5.45
N ILE A 15 14.16 -1.44 6.78
CA ILE A 15 13.58 -2.44 7.67
C ILE A 15 12.04 -2.35 7.64
N SER A 16 11.50 -1.13 7.75
CA SER A 16 10.06 -0.90 7.63
C SER A 16 9.51 -1.37 6.28
N GLU A 17 10.21 -1.10 5.19
CA GLU A 17 9.86 -1.59 3.86
C GLU A 17 9.81 -3.12 3.79
N ALA A 18 10.84 -3.81 4.30
CA ALA A 18 10.90 -5.27 4.29
C ALA A 18 9.71 -5.90 5.06
N ILE A 19 9.40 -5.36 6.24
CA ILE A 19 8.27 -5.83 7.06
C ILE A 19 6.93 -5.54 6.37
N LEU A 20 6.75 -4.32 5.87
CA LEU A 20 5.47 -3.90 5.28
C LEU A 20 5.23 -4.54 3.91
N ASN A 21 6.27 -4.84 3.13
CA ASN A 21 6.10 -5.59 1.87
C ASN A 21 5.51 -6.99 2.10
N GLU A 22 5.81 -7.63 3.23
CA GLU A 22 5.22 -8.91 3.60
C GLU A 22 3.82 -8.74 4.24
N ALA A 23 3.65 -7.75 5.10
CA ALA A 23 2.44 -7.58 5.90
C ALA A 23 1.29 -6.82 5.20
N MET A 24 1.54 -6.10 4.10
CA MET A 24 0.52 -5.29 3.41
C MET A 24 -0.37 -6.12 2.47
N ASN A 25 -0.98 -7.18 3.01
CA ASN A 25 -1.87 -8.08 2.29
C ASN A 25 -3.23 -8.24 3.00
N ARG A 26 -4.19 -8.86 2.30
CA ARG A 26 -5.55 -9.10 2.77
C ARG A 26 -5.59 -9.86 4.09
N GLU A 27 -4.86 -10.97 4.18
CA GLU A 27 -4.89 -11.86 5.33
C GLU A 27 -4.42 -11.12 6.59
N ALA A 28 -3.26 -10.47 6.50
CA ALA A 28 -2.71 -9.67 7.58
C ALA A 28 -3.66 -8.53 7.98
N LYS A 29 -4.31 -7.87 7.02
CA LYS A 29 -5.27 -6.81 7.33
C LYS A 29 -6.53 -7.32 8.02
N LEU A 30 -7.08 -8.44 7.57
CA LEU A 30 -8.25 -9.07 8.20
C LEU A 30 -7.94 -9.58 9.61
N ALA A 31 -6.72 -10.03 9.86
CA ALA A 31 -6.28 -10.44 11.19
C ALA A 31 -6.29 -9.28 12.21
N THR A 32 -6.23 -8.02 11.76
CA THR A 32 -6.32 -6.85 12.67
C THR A 32 -7.73 -6.56 13.18
N ASP A 33 -8.77 -7.04 12.48
CA ASP A 33 -10.17 -6.80 12.81
C ASP A 33 -11.06 -7.93 12.24
N PRO A 34 -11.01 -9.13 12.85
CA PRO A 34 -11.57 -10.35 12.25
C PRO A 34 -13.10 -10.37 12.18
N GLU A 35 -13.78 -9.61 13.05
CA GLU A 35 -15.25 -9.54 13.10
C GLU A 35 -15.83 -8.50 12.13
N ASN A 36 -14.98 -7.76 11.41
CA ASN A 36 -15.39 -6.71 10.51
C ASN A 36 -15.83 -7.26 9.14
N GLU A 37 -17.12 -7.60 9.03
CA GLU A 37 -17.72 -8.11 7.78
C GLU A 37 -17.62 -7.12 6.62
N GLN A 38 -17.69 -5.82 6.90
CA GLN A 38 -17.53 -4.76 5.89
C GLN A 38 -16.12 -4.81 5.30
N LEU A 39 -15.10 -4.97 6.13
CA LEU A 39 -13.70 -5.09 5.71
C LEU A 39 -13.49 -6.38 4.90
N ARG A 40 -14.06 -7.51 5.33
CA ARG A 40 -14.01 -8.78 4.59
C ARG A 40 -14.61 -8.64 3.19
N THR A 41 -15.75 -7.98 3.07
CA THR A 41 -16.42 -7.74 1.78
C THR A 41 -15.60 -6.79 0.91
N THR A 42 -15.11 -5.68 1.48
CA THR A 42 -14.29 -4.68 0.76
C THR A 42 -13.02 -5.29 0.17
N LEU A 43 -12.40 -6.23 0.89
CA LEU A 43 -11.15 -6.86 0.47
C LEU A 43 -11.35 -8.17 -0.31
N ALA A 44 -12.58 -8.55 -0.67
CA ALA A 44 -12.85 -9.82 -1.33
C ALA A 44 -12.04 -10.00 -2.63
N ASN A 45 -11.89 -8.90 -3.39
CA ASN A 45 -11.18 -8.86 -4.68
C ASN A 45 -9.81 -8.14 -4.61
N ILE A 46 -9.29 -7.92 -3.41
CA ILE A 46 -8.02 -7.24 -3.16
C ILE A 46 -7.12 -8.18 -2.38
N GLU A 47 -6.03 -8.63 -3.00
CA GLU A 47 -5.04 -9.49 -2.35
C GLU A 47 -3.96 -8.66 -1.64
N ASP A 48 -3.27 -7.79 -2.38
CA ASP A 48 -2.25 -6.90 -1.82
C ASP A 48 -2.77 -5.48 -1.62
N LEU A 49 -2.61 -4.95 -0.42
CA LEU A 49 -2.93 -3.57 -0.12
C LEU A 49 -1.95 -2.61 -0.82
N PRO A 50 -2.41 -1.43 -1.27
CA PRO A 50 -1.52 -0.46 -1.91
C PRO A 50 -0.47 0.04 -0.91
N PHE A 51 0.77 -0.36 -1.13
CA PHE A 51 1.95 0.06 -0.40
C PHE A 51 3.07 0.42 -1.39
N LEU A 52 3.81 1.48 -1.09
CA LEU A 52 4.98 1.89 -1.87
C LEU A 52 6.03 2.50 -0.94
N ALA A 53 7.24 1.96 -0.96
CA ALA A 53 8.41 2.55 -0.32
C ALA A 53 9.28 3.26 -1.37
N ILE A 54 9.70 4.50 -1.05
CA ILE A 54 10.56 5.33 -1.89
C ILE A 54 11.70 5.87 -1.04
N GLU A 55 12.93 5.76 -1.56
CA GLU A 55 14.06 6.53 -1.07
C GLU A 55 14.20 7.81 -1.89
N SER A 56 14.45 8.93 -1.20
CA SER A 56 14.73 10.23 -1.81
C SER A 56 16.11 10.72 -1.41
N ASP A 57 16.90 11.17 -2.38
CA ASP A 57 18.19 11.83 -2.17
C ASP A 57 18.09 13.36 -2.36
N GLY A 58 16.88 13.88 -2.52
CA GLY A 58 16.59 15.30 -2.77
C GLY A 58 16.66 15.70 -4.26
N SER A 59 17.02 14.79 -5.15
CA SER A 59 16.95 15.02 -6.60
C SER A 59 15.55 14.69 -7.17
N PRO A 60 15.21 15.19 -8.37
CA PRO A 60 13.97 14.81 -9.05
C PRO A 60 13.88 13.30 -9.27
N PHE A 61 12.72 12.72 -9.00
CA PHE A 61 12.54 11.27 -9.12
C PHE A 61 12.72 10.78 -10.57
N PRO A 62 13.43 9.66 -10.78
CA PRO A 62 13.59 9.07 -12.09
C PRO A 62 12.25 8.49 -12.58
N GLN A 63 12.16 8.26 -13.89
CA GLN A 63 10.94 7.70 -14.53
C GLN A 63 10.45 6.41 -13.87
N LEU A 64 11.35 5.56 -13.36
CA LEU A 64 10.99 4.34 -12.65
C LEU A 64 10.15 4.63 -11.38
N ILE A 65 10.52 5.64 -10.60
CA ILE A 65 9.78 6.00 -9.38
C ILE A 65 8.42 6.62 -9.76
N ASN A 66 8.36 7.42 -10.82
CA ASN A 66 7.10 7.95 -11.34
C ASN A 66 6.16 6.81 -11.79
N ALA A 67 6.66 5.81 -12.52
CA ALA A 67 5.87 4.64 -12.91
C ALA A 67 5.37 3.82 -11.70
N LYS A 68 6.19 3.69 -10.65
CA LYS A 68 5.77 3.06 -9.39
C LYS A 68 4.67 3.87 -8.69
N LEU A 69 4.76 5.20 -8.69
CA LEU A 69 3.72 6.09 -8.15
C LEU A 69 2.41 5.96 -8.94
N GLU A 70 2.45 5.95 -10.26
CA GLU A 70 1.28 5.73 -11.11
C GLU A 70 0.62 4.38 -10.82
N THR A 71 1.42 3.32 -10.73
CA THR A 71 0.94 1.97 -10.37
C THR A 71 0.31 1.96 -8.98
N PHE A 72 0.92 2.64 -8.00
CA PHE A 72 0.35 2.79 -6.66
C PHE A 72 -1.01 3.50 -6.70
N CYS A 73 -1.12 4.60 -7.45
CA CYS A 73 -2.37 5.34 -7.61
C CYS A 73 -3.48 4.47 -8.20
N LEU A 74 -3.20 3.69 -9.26
CA LEU A 74 -4.17 2.77 -9.86
C LEU A 74 -4.64 1.71 -8.85
N ARG A 75 -3.72 1.14 -8.07
CA ARG A 75 -4.07 0.16 -7.01
C ARG A 75 -4.89 0.81 -5.89
N ALA A 76 -4.54 2.02 -5.49
CA ALA A 76 -5.24 2.77 -4.45
C ALA A 76 -6.65 3.18 -4.89
N GLU A 77 -6.80 3.58 -6.15
CA GLU A 77 -8.10 3.88 -6.75
C GLU A 77 -8.99 2.64 -6.80
N ARG A 78 -8.46 1.49 -7.24
CA ARG A 78 -9.22 0.24 -7.23
C ARG A 78 -9.74 -0.12 -5.84
N LEU A 79 -8.88 -0.04 -4.81
CA LEU A 79 -9.30 -0.27 -3.43
C LEU A 79 -10.39 0.74 -3.00
N HIS A 80 -10.26 2.01 -3.37
CA HIS A 80 -11.26 3.02 -3.07
C HIS A 80 -12.62 2.72 -3.71
N GLN A 81 -12.64 2.22 -4.95
CA GLN A 81 -13.88 1.82 -5.63
C GLN A 81 -14.57 0.66 -4.92
N GLU A 82 -13.83 -0.36 -4.47
CA GLU A 82 -14.41 -1.43 -3.63
C GLU A 82 -14.99 -0.83 -2.34
N MET A 83 -14.28 0.09 -1.67
CA MET A 83 -14.79 0.74 -0.46
C MET A 83 -16.09 1.53 -0.70
N LEU A 84 -16.25 2.16 -1.86
CA LEU A 84 -17.49 2.87 -2.22
C LEU A 84 -18.62 1.87 -2.51
N ALA A 85 -18.34 0.80 -3.23
CA ALA A 85 -19.34 -0.22 -3.60
C ALA A 85 -19.94 -0.96 -2.39
N VAL A 86 -19.18 -1.15 -1.30
CA VAL A 86 -19.73 -1.77 -0.08
C VAL A 86 -20.45 -0.74 0.82
N ARG A 87 -20.26 0.57 0.61
CA ARG A 87 -20.94 1.62 1.38
C ARG A 87 -22.30 2.02 0.82
N SER A 88 -22.56 1.74 -0.46
CA SER A 88 -23.82 1.98 -1.16
C SER A 88 -24.82 0.85 -0.92
#